data_AF-A0A6I7NSR2-F1
#
_entry.id   AF-A0A6I7NSR2-F1
#
_cell.length_a   1.000
_cell.length_b   1.000
_cell.length_c   1.000
_cell.angle_alpha   90.00
_cell.angle_beta   90.00
_cell.angle_gamma   90.00
#
_symmetry.space_group_name_H-M   'P 1'
#
loop_
_entity.id
_entity.type
_entity.pdbx_description
1 polymer ?
#
loop_
_entity_poly.entity_id
_entity_poly.type
_entity_poly.pdbx_seq_one_letter_code
_entity_poly.pdbx_strand_id
1 'polypeptide(L)' 'MKEIPESVYQEIEQAIGSDQSVVGIDAKKTHIIIIHMLKQIQEKLESLEQRVNQLENRFNG' A
#
# COMPACT_ATOMS: atom_id res chain seq x y z
N MET A 1 1.69 4.61 -15.37
CA MET A 1 1.58 4.00 -14.02
C MET A 1 2.98 3.81 -13.50
N LYS A 2 3.27 4.13 -12.23
CA LYS A 2 4.58 3.77 -11.65
C LYS A 2 4.68 2.24 -11.62
N GLU A 3 5.81 1.70 -12.04
CA GLU A 3 6.08 0.27 -11.97
C GLU A 3 6.19 -0.16 -10.50
N ILE A 4 5.60 -1.31 -10.18
CA ILE A 4 5.69 -1.92 -8.84
C ILE A 4 7.03 -2.63 -8.77
N PRO A 5 7.86 -2.37 -7.75
CA PRO A 5 9.10 -3.13 -7.56
C PRO A 5 8.79 -4.62 -7.40
N GLU A 6 9.59 -5.47 -8.04
CA GLU A 6 9.41 -6.93 -8.01
C GLU A 6 9.36 -7.48 -6.58
N SER A 7 10.16 -6.94 -5.67
CA SER A 7 10.15 -7.33 -4.25
C SER A 7 8.80 -7.06 -3.58
N VAL A 8 8.18 -5.91 -3.87
CA VAL A 8 6.87 -5.53 -3.33
C VAL A 8 5.76 -6.38 -3.96
N TYR A 9 5.90 -6.69 -5.24
CA TYR A 9 5.00 -7.59 -5.93
C TYR A 9 4.99 -8.98 -5.28
N GLN A 10 6.16 -9.56 -5.05
CA GLN A 10 6.33 -10.87 -4.42
C GLN A 10 5.86 -10.89 -2.96
N GLU A 11 6.15 -9.85 -2.19
CA GLU A 11 5.68 -9.72 -0.81
C GLU A 11 4.15 -9.74 -0.75
N ILE A 12 3.50 -8.94 -1.59
CA ILE A 12 2.03 -8.88 -1.64
C ILE A 12 1.47 -10.19 -2.18
N GLU A 13 2.08 -10.77 -3.21
CA GLU A 13 1.67 -12.07 -3.77
C GLU A 13 1.71 -13.18 -2.72
N GLN A 14 2.77 -13.25 -1.91
CA GLN A 14 2.87 -14.23 -0.81
C GLN A 14 1.85 -13.96 0.28
N ALA A 15 1.60 -12.69 0.61
CA ALA A 15 0.63 -12.31 1.64
C ALA A 15 -0.82 -12.64 1.25
N ILE A 16 -1.16 -12.56 -0.03
CA ILE A 16 -2.52 -12.86 -0.54
C ILE A 16 -2.65 -14.26 -1.17
N GLY A 17 -1.53 -14.94 -1.37
CA GLY A 17 -1.46 -16.27 -1.95
C GLY A 17 -2.07 -17.29 -0.99
N SER A 18 -3.12 -17.97 -1.43
CA SER A 18 -3.68 -19.16 -0.78
C SER A 18 -3.76 -20.27 -1.81
N ASP A 19 -3.39 -21.48 -1.43
CA ASP A 19 -3.45 -22.68 -2.29
C ASP A 19 -4.89 -23.00 -2.76
N GLN A 20 -5.90 -22.42 -2.12
CA GLN A 20 -7.32 -22.58 -2.46
C GLN A 20 -7.87 -21.47 -3.37
N SER A 21 -7.05 -20.50 -3.76
CA SER A 21 -7.50 -19.35 -4.55
C SER A 21 -7.79 -19.74 -6.00
N VAL A 22 -9.07 -19.72 -6.41
CA VAL A 22 -9.51 -19.94 -7.80
C VAL A 22 -9.24 -18.74 -8.73
N VAL A 23 -8.46 -17.77 -8.26
CA VAL A 23 -8.26 -16.48 -8.93
C VAL A 23 -7.18 -16.62 -10.01
N GLY A 24 -7.53 -16.28 -11.25
CA GLY A 24 -6.59 -16.29 -12.38
C GLY A 24 -5.45 -15.27 -12.25
N ILE A 25 -4.38 -15.48 -13.02
CA ILE A 25 -3.14 -14.68 -12.98
C ILE A 25 -3.40 -13.17 -13.12
N ASP A 26 -4.28 -12.77 -14.06
CA ASP A 26 -4.58 -11.36 -14.31
C ASP A 26 -5.33 -10.68 -13.16
N ALA A 27 -6.25 -11.41 -12.52
CA ALA A 27 -6.97 -10.94 -11.35
C ALA A 27 -6.02 -10.83 -10.14
N LYS A 28 -5.09 -11.77 -9.99
CA LYS A 28 -4.04 -11.69 -8.96
C LYS A 28 -3.16 -10.46 -9.15
N LYS A 29 -2.68 -10.20 -10.38
CA LYS A 29 -1.89 -9.01 -10.70
C LYS A 29 -2.64 -7.72 -10.38
N THR A 30 -3.94 -7.69 -10.70
CA THR A 30 -4.81 -6.56 -10.36
C THR A 30 -4.90 -6.32 -8.86
N HIS A 31 -5.08 -7.37 -8.06
CA HIS A 31 -5.11 -7.25 -6.60
C HIS A 31 -3.79 -6.71 -6.05
N ILE A 32 -2.66 -7.18 -6.56
CA ILE A 32 -1.34 -6.71 -6.13
C ILE A 32 -1.18 -5.22 -6.42
N ILE A 33 -1.63 -4.75 -7.59
CA ILE A 33 -1.62 -3.32 -7.95
C ILE A 33 -2.47 -2.51 -6.99
N ILE A 34 -3.69 -2.96 -6.71
CA ILE A 34 -4.61 -2.27 -5.80
C ILE A 34 -4.01 -2.17 -4.40
N ILE A 35 -3.51 -3.28 -3.85
CA ILE A 35 -2.91 -3.33 -2.51
C ILE A 35 -1.68 -2.41 -2.44
N HIS A 36 -0.84 -2.42 -3.46
CA HIS A 36 0.32 -1.53 -3.52
C HIS A 36 -0.09 -0.06 -3.52
N MET A 37 -1.13 0.31 -4.28
CA MET A 37 -1.66 1.68 -4.28
C MET A 37 -2.27 2.07 -2.94
N LEU A 38 -2.97 1.15 -2.26
CA LEU A 38 -3.52 1.39 -0.93
C LEU A 38 -2.40 1.63 0.11
N LYS A 39 -1.33 0.82 0.10
CA LYS A 39 -0.15 1.04 0.95
C LYS A 39 0.44 2.44 0.73
N GLN A 40 0.64 2.86 -0.53
CA GLN A 40 1.15 4.20 -0.84
C GLN A 40 0.21 5.33 -0.36
N ILE A 41 -1.10 5.12 -0.38
CA ILE A 41 -2.07 6.09 0.14
C ILE A 41 -1.95 6.18 1.67
N GLN A 42 -1.87 5.05 2.36
CA GLN A 42 -1.69 5.00 3.82
C GLN A 42 -0.42 5.72 4.25
N GLU A 43 0.73 5.43 3.63
CA GLU A 43 2.01 6.11 3.93
C GLU A 43 1.92 7.64 3.77
N LYS A 44 1.22 8.10 2.71
CA LYS A 44 1.00 9.53 2.49
C LYS A 44 0.07 10.14 3.54
N LEU A 45 -0.97 9.44 3.96
CA LEU A 45 -1.88 9.89 5.01
C LEU A 45 -1.14 10.01 6.35
N GLU A 46 -0.38 8.99 6.75
CA GLU A 46 0.43 9.03 7.97
C GLU A 46 1.42 10.20 7.95
N SER A 47 2.08 10.45 6.81
CA SER A 47 2.97 11.60 6.65
C SER A 47 2.22 12.94 6.79
N LEU A 48 1.01 13.04 6.25
CA LEU A 48 0.17 14.25 6.40
C LEU A 48 -0.28 14.44 7.84
N GLU A 49 -0.75 13.39 8.51
CA GLU A 49 -1.15 13.42 9.93
C GLU A 49 0.01 13.87 10.82
N GLN A 50 1.21 13.34 10.61
CA GLN A 50 2.41 13.79 11.33
C GLN A 50 2.68 15.28 11.14
N ARG A 51 2.54 15.79 9.91
CA ARG A 51 2.74 17.21 9.61
C ARG A 51 1.66 18.08 10.26
N VAL A 52 0.40 17.63 10.27
CA VAL A 52 -0.70 18.32 10.96
C VAL A 52 -0.42 18.37 12.46
N ASN A 53 -0.09 17.25 13.10
CA ASN A 53 0.23 17.19 14.52
C ASN A 53 1.42 18.10 14.88
N GLN A 54 2.46 18.15 14.05
CA GLN A 54 3.59 19.07 14.25
C GLN A 54 3.17 20.54 14.17
N LEU A 55 2.26 20.90 13.26
CA LEU A 55 1.75 22.25 13.16
C LEU A 55 0.90 22.61 14.39
N GLU A 56 -0.01 21.73 14.80
CA GLU A 56 -0.84 21.94 15.99
C GLU A 56 0.01 22.14 17.25
N ASN A 57 1.04 21.32 17.45
CA ASN A 57 1.97 21.45 18.57
C ASN A 57 2.74 22.78 18.56
N ARG A 58 2.99 23.37 17.39
CA ARG A 58 3.66 24.69 17.26
C ARG A 58 2.74 25.86 17.57
N PHE A 59 1.42 25.71 17.40
CA PHE A 59 0.46 26.77 17.70
C PHE A 59 -0.08 26.69 19.14
N ASN A 60 -0.08 25.49 19.73
CA ASN A 60 -0.55 25.25 21.09
C ASN A 60 0.57 25.29 22.15
N GLY A 61 1.83 25.48 21.73
CA GLY A 61 3.02 25.56 22.58
C GLY A 61 3.49 26.98 22.84
#